data_AF-A0AAF0E530-F1
#
_entry.id   AF-A0AAF0E530-F1
#
_cell.length_a   1.000
_cell.length_b   1.000
_cell.length_c   1.000
_cell.angle_alpha   90.00
_cell.angle_beta   90.00
_cell.angle_gamma   90.00
#
_symmetry.space_group_name_H-M   'P 1'
#
loop_
_entity.id
_entity.type
_entity.pdbx_description
1 polymer ?
#
loop_
_entity_poly.entity_id
_entity_poly.type
_entity_poly.pdbx_seq_one_letter_code
_entity_poly.pdbx_strand_id
1 'polypeptide(L)'
;MSTEAGDIYTPFYYWDGVAGEWAFDYEGFYKKHGYPESSTTQRQRAEPTSAELYQQQLQSSVYDYVPTRAGRSTQMKMAGHLKKGETRETVLRRAAGKLWEDRSLLEWDPSHKRLFVGDLGNDVYDEHLTKAFQKYPSFSRARVVRNKADGKSKGYGFVAFADPEDFLRAWKEMDGKYIGSRPCRLKKAQDNIAPVEIGARKDKFLAANAKYTDYLNKARRGGTVGRHLPRASGLPKPYAKK
;
A
#
# COMPACT_ATOMS: atom_id res chain seq x y z
N MET A 1 31.73 -46.69 28.88
CA MET A 1 32.51 -45.70 29.63
C MET A 1 32.00 -44.33 29.20
N SER A 2 31.03 -43.80 29.93
CA SER A 2 30.43 -42.50 29.63
C SER A 2 31.31 -41.43 30.25
N THR A 3 32.09 -40.72 29.43
CA THR A 3 32.82 -39.53 29.88
C THR A 3 31.82 -38.40 30.08
N GLU A 4 31.55 -38.08 31.35
CA GLU A 4 30.86 -36.86 31.78
C GLU A 4 31.66 -35.65 31.29
N ALA A 5 31.31 -35.11 30.13
CA ALA A 5 31.80 -33.81 29.69
C ALA A 5 31.08 -32.75 30.54
N GLY A 6 31.67 -32.42 31.69
CA GLY A 6 31.22 -31.29 32.51
C GLY A 6 31.18 -30.01 31.69
N ASP A 7 30.20 -29.16 32.00
CA ASP A 7 29.97 -27.91 31.27
C ASP A 7 31.23 -27.03 31.27
N ILE A 8 31.80 -26.83 30.09
CA ILE A 8 33.09 -26.16 29.85
C ILE A 8 33.08 -24.71 30.35
N TYR A 9 31.89 -24.11 30.50
CA TYR A 9 31.71 -22.73 30.93
C TYR A 9 31.66 -22.56 32.46
N THR A 10 31.31 -23.60 33.22
CA THR A 10 31.16 -23.51 34.68
C THR A 10 32.37 -22.96 35.45
N PRO A 11 33.64 -23.31 35.16
CA PRO A 11 34.77 -22.78 35.91
C PRO A 11 35.06 -21.29 35.65
N PHE A 12 34.34 -20.65 34.73
CA PHE A 12 34.52 -19.23 34.40
C PHE A 12 33.40 -18.34 34.93
N TYR A 13 32.43 -18.89 35.66
CA TYR A 13 31.47 -18.11 36.43
C TYR A 13 31.99 -17.83 37.84
N TYR A 14 31.88 -16.58 38.28
CA TYR A 14 32.19 -16.17 39.65
C TYR A 14 31.09 -15.27 40.20
N TRP A 15 30.95 -15.23 41.52
CA TRP A 15 30.03 -14.32 42.18
C TRP A 15 30.68 -12.95 42.34
N ASP A 16 30.15 -11.93 41.69
CA ASP A 16 30.60 -10.55 41.90
C ASP A 16 29.94 -9.99 43.16
N GLY A 17 30.74 -9.86 44.23
CA GLY A 17 30.27 -9.36 45.53
C GLY A 17 29.85 -7.88 45.51
N VAL A 18 30.21 -7.12 44.48
CA VAL A 18 29.81 -5.71 44.34
C VAL A 18 28.45 -5.61 43.64
N ALA A 19 28.26 -6.37 42.56
CA ALA A 19 27.01 -6.38 41.80
C ALA A 19 25.93 -7.29 42.43
N GLY A 20 26.32 -8.22 43.30
CA GLY A 20 25.40 -9.17 43.92
C GLY A 20 24.79 -10.14 42.91
N GLU A 21 25.53 -10.48 41.86
CA GLU A 21 25.11 -11.38 40.79
C GLU A 21 26.28 -12.25 40.30
N TRP A 22 25.92 -13.34 39.62
CA TRP A 22 26.91 -14.20 38.96
C TRP A 22 27.39 -13.54 37.66
N ALA A 23 28.70 -13.40 37.51
CA ALA A 23 29.37 -12.85 36.34
C ALA A 23 30.26 -13.90 35.66
N PHE A 24 30.55 -13.70 34.37
CA PHE A 24 31.38 -14.60 33.57
C PHE A 24 32.71 -13.94 33.19
N ASP A 25 33.82 -14.64 33.40
CA ASP A 25 35.16 -14.18 33.01
C ASP A 25 35.45 -14.52 31.53
N TYR A 26 35.10 -13.59 30.65
CA TYR A 26 35.32 -13.72 29.22
C TYR A 26 36.81 -13.75 28.85
N GLU A 27 37.66 -12.98 29.52
CA GLU A 27 39.09 -12.94 29.19
C GLU A 27 39.79 -14.25 29.56
N GLY A 28 39.51 -14.78 30.76
CA GLY A 28 40.01 -16.07 31.19
C GLY A 28 39.55 -17.22 30.28
N PHE A 29 38.27 -17.19 29.88
CA PHE A 29 37.72 -18.19 28.96
C PHE A 29 38.43 -18.19 27.61
N TYR A 30 38.53 -17.03 26.94
CA TYR A 30 39.15 -16.93 25.62
C TYR A 30 40.67 -17.09 25.65
N LYS A 31 41.34 -16.83 26.77
CA LYS A 31 42.77 -17.16 26.92
C LYS A 31 43.01 -18.67 26.97
N LYS A 32 42.09 -19.45 27.56
CA LYS A 32 42.20 -20.92 27.64
C LYS A 32 41.70 -21.61 26.37
N HIS A 33 40.62 -21.12 25.75
CA HIS A 33 39.96 -21.75 24.61
C HIS A 33 40.25 -21.08 23.25
N GLY A 34 40.97 -19.96 23.24
CA GLY A 34 41.29 -19.17 22.05
C GLY A 34 40.20 -18.14 21.74
N TYR A 35 40.59 -16.95 21.30
CA TYR A 35 39.66 -15.99 20.71
C TYR A 35 39.12 -16.55 19.38
N PRO A 36 37.83 -16.37 19.06
CA PRO A 36 37.35 -16.68 17.71
C PRO A 36 38.12 -15.81 16.72
N GLU A 37 38.72 -16.42 15.70
CA GLU A 37 39.43 -15.69 14.66
C GLU A 37 38.50 -14.65 14.05
N SER A 38 38.76 -13.37 14.32
CA SER A 38 38.17 -12.29 13.55
C SER A 38 38.60 -12.53 12.11
N SER A 39 37.67 -12.85 11.22
CA SER A 39 37.93 -13.11 9.82
C SER A 39 38.41 -11.82 9.12
N THR A 40 39.67 -11.46 9.34
CA THR A 40 40.44 -10.61 8.43
C THR A 40 41.27 -11.54 7.55
N THR A 41 40.58 -12.42 6.83
CA THR A 41 41.17 -13.08 5.66
C THR A 41 41.12 -12.06 4.54
N GLN A 42 42.27 -11.48 4.17
CA GLN A 42 42.46 -10.97 2.82
C GLN A 42 42.30 -12.17 1.88
N ARG A 43 41.06 -12.45 1.45
CA ARG A 43 40.83 -13.29 0.29
C ARG A 43 41.44 -12.52 -0.86
N GLN A 44 42.52 -13.05 -1.45
CA GLN A 44 42.78 -12.80 -2.86
C GLN A 44 41.53 -13.32 -3.59
N ARG A 45 40.56 -12.43 -3.79
CA ARG A 45 39.34 -12.72 -4.51
C ARG A 45 39.79 -12.91 -5.95
N ALA A 46 39.63 -14.13 -6.48
CA ALA A 46 39.69 -14.30 -7.92
C ALA A 46 38.74 -13.27 -8.54
N GLU A 47 39.24 -12.51 -9.52
CA GLU A 47 38.43 -11.56 -10.27
C GLU A 47 37.16 -12.27 -10.76
N PRO A 48 35.96 -11.75 -10.46
CA PRO A 48 34.73 -12.40 -10.87
C PRO A 48 34.72 -12.53 -12.39
N THR A 49 34.42 -13.75 -12.87
CA THR A 49 34.28 -13.97 -14.31
C THR A 49 33.17 -13.07 -14.88
N SER A 50 33.23 -12.72 -16.16
CA SER A 50 32.24 -11.83 -16.79
C SER A 50 30.79 -12.28 -16.61
N ALA A 51 30.55 -13.58 -16.44
CA ALA A 51 29.24 -14.15 -16.14
C ALA A 51 28.76 -13.87 -14.70
N GLU A 52 29.65 -13.94 -13.71
CA GLU A 52 29.33 -13.63 -12.31
C GLU A 52 29.10 -12.13 -12.11
N LEU A 53 29.88 -11.28 -12.79
CA LEU A 53 29.64 -9.83 -12.81
C LEU A 53 28.25 -9.50 -13.37
N TYR A 54 27.82 -10.20 -14.43
CA TYR A 54 26.51 -9.99 -15.02
C TYR A 54 25.37 -10.41 -14.07
N GLN A 55 25.51 -11.56 -13.39
CA GLN A 55 24.53 -12.00 -12.40
C GLN A 55 24.49 -11.08 -11.17
N GLN A 56 25.65 -10.60 -10.72
CA GLN A 56 25.74 -9.66 -9.60
C GLN A 56 25.14 -8.29 -9.96
N GLN A 57 25.31 -7.82 -11.19
CA GLN A 57 24.68 -6.58 -11.68
C GLN A 57 23.15 -6.71 -11.76
N LEU A 58 22.63 -7.88 -12.11
CA LEU A 58 21.19 -8.14 -12.06
C LEU A 58 20.67 -8.16 -10.61
N GLN A 59 21.44 -8.70 -9.66
CA GLN A 59 21.04 -8.76 -8.25
C GLN A 59 21.15 -7.41 -7.53
N SER A 60 22.16 -6.58 -7.83
CA SER A 60 22.32 -5.25 -7.22
C SER A 60 21.25 -4.25 -7.67
N SER A 61 20.61 -4.49 -8.83
CA SER A 61 19.47 -3.69 -9.30
C SER A 61 18.21 -3.78 -8.41
N VAL A 62 18.22 -4.63 -7.38
CA VAL A 62 17.11 -4.82 -6.45
C VAL A 62 17.24 -3.98 -5.15
N TYR A 63 18.43 -3.48 -4.77
CA TYR A 63 18.62 -2.86 -3.44
C TYR A 63 19.32 -1.51 -3.33
N ASP A 64 19.82 -0.90 -4.40
CA ASP A 64 20.35 0.48 -4.32
C ASP A 64 19.25 1.54 -4.52
N TYR A 65 18.36 1.68 -3.53
CA TYR A 65 17.57 2.90 -3.36
C TYR A 65 18.26 3.84 -2.38
N VAL A 66 19.23 4.60 -2.88
CA VAL A 66 19.76 5.79 -2.19
C VAL A 66 19.03 7.00 -2.79
N PRO A 67 18.21 7.75 -2.02
CA PRO A 67 17.53 8.93 -2.55
C PRO A 67 18.55 10.07 -2.67
N THR A 68 19.36 10.04 -3.73
CA THR A 68 20.16 11.19 -4.13
C THR A 68 19.24 12.31 -4.55
N ARG A 69 19.49 13.49 -3.96
CA ARG A 69 18.69 14.72 -3.97
C ARG A 69 18.60 15.44 -5.32
N ALA A 70 18.76 14.72 -6.43
CA ALA A 70 18.70 15.25 -7.79
C ALA A 70 17.88 14.37 -8.76
N GLY A 71 17.21 13.33 -8.26
CA GLY A 71 16.03 12.81 -8.94
C GLY A 71 14.87 13.76 -8.64
N ARG A 72 14.29 14.39 -9.66
CA ARG A 72 12.95 14.97 -9.55
C ARG A 72 12.03 13.79 -9.24
N SER A 73 11.92 13.44 -7.97
CA SER A 73 10.91 12.50 -7.51
C SER A 73 9.61 13.01 -8.10
N THR A 74 8.91 12.17 -8.85
CA THR A 74 7.49 12.41 -9.11
C THR A 74 6.77 12.21 -7.78
N GLN A 75 7.09 13.07 -6.80
CA GLN A 75 6.34 13.18 -5.57
C GLN A 75 4.95 13.58 -6.03
N MET A 76 4.00 12.65 -5.94
CA MET A 76 2.61 12.93 -6.28
C MET A 76 2.22 14.24 -5.61
N LYS A 77 1.89 15.24 -6.43
CA LYS A 77 1.57 16.58 -5.95
C LYS A 77 0.37 16.48 -5.01
N MET A 78 0.59 16.86 -3.75
CA MET A 78 -0.42 16.76 -2.69
C MET A 78 -1.64 17.63 -3.02
N ALA A 79 -2.84 17.14 -2.68
CA ALA A 79 -4.10 17.90 -2.87
C ALA A 79 -4.02 19.26 -2.17
N GLY A 80 -4.44 20.32 -2.85
CA GLY A 80 -4.57 21.67 -2.30
C GLY A 80 -3.28 22.49 -2.25
N HIS A 81 -2.15 21.92 -2.66
CA HIS A 81 -0.83 22.55 -2.58
C HIS A 81 -0.23 22.95 -3.94
N LEU A 82 -1.01 22.92 -5.03
CA LEU A 82 -0.51 23.34 -6.34
C LEU A 82 -0.18 24.83 -6.39
N LYS A 83 1.00 25.15 -6.96
CA LYS A 83 1.42 26.53 -7.24
C LYS A 83 0.74 27.08 -8.51
N LYS A 84 0.65 28.40 -8.65
CA LYS A 84 0.08 29.03 -9.86
C LYS A 84 0.89 28.59 -11.09
N GLY A 85 0.21 28.15 -12.15
CA GLY A 85 0.83 27.59 -13.36
C GLY A 85 1.10 26.08 -13.29
N GLU A 86 0.92 25.46 -12.12
CA GLU A 86 1.06 24.03 -11.95
C GLU A 86 -0.27 23.30 -12.21
N THR A 87 -0.18 22.13 -12.85
CA THR A 87 -1.30 21.21 -13.07
C THR A 87 -1.06 19.87 -12.37
N ARG A 88 -2.16 19.18 -12.07
CA ARG A 88 -2.20 17.77 -11.66
C ARG A 88 -3.39 17.07 -12.29
N GLU A 89 -3.24 15.78 -12.56
CA GLU A 89 -4.34 14.94 -13.01
C GLU A 89 -5.18 14.44 -11.83
N THR A 90 -6.49 14.34 -12.04
CA THR A 90 -7.42 13.75 -11.08
C THR A 90 -8.69 13.29 -11.76
N VAL A 91 -9.42 12.37 -11.13
CA VAL A 91 -10.74 11.98 -11.60
C VAL A 91 -11.78 12.63 -10.69
N LEU A 92 -12.67 13.38 -11.32
CA LEU A 92 -13.75 14.09 -10.62
C LEU A 92 -15.05 13.32 -10.75
N ARG A 93 -15.66 13.00 -9.62
CA ARG A 93 -16.96 12.33 -9.56
C ARG A 93 -18.02 13.26 -9.00
N ARG A 94 -19.23 13.14 -9.54
CA ARG A 94 -20.39 13.94 -9.16
C ARG A 94 -21.51 13.03 -8.71
N ALA A 95 -22.03 13.23 -7.50
CA ALA A 95 -23.34 12.70 -7.11
C ALA A 95 -23.98 13.55 -6.02
N ALA A 96 -25.32 13.57 -5.97
CA ALA A 96 -26.11 14.32 -4.99
C ALA A 96 -25.67 15.80 -4.86
N GLY A 97 -25.36 16.45 -5.98
CA GLY A 97 -24.89 17.85 -6.04
C GLY A 97 -23.47 18.07 -5.51
N LYS A 98 -22.77 17.03 -5.08
CA LYS A 98 -21.39 17.09 -4.54
C LYS A 98 -20.38 16.67 -5.59
N LEU A 99 -19.20 17.30 -5.55
CA LEU A 99 -18.05 16.99 -6.38
C LEU A 99 -16.93 16.45 -5.48
N TRP A 100 -16.45 15.25 -5.75
CA TRP A 100 -15.33 14.66 -5.03
C TRP A 100 -14.21 14.21 -5.97
N GLU A 101 -12.98 14.30 -5.50
CA GLU A 101 -11.84 13.71 -6.18
C GLU A 101 -11.67 12.25 -5.78
N ASP A 102 -11.40 11.38 -6.75
CA ASP A 102 -11.02 10.00 -6.51
C ASP A 102 -9.76 9.66 -7.28
N ARG A 103 -8.62 9.80 -6.60
CA ARG A 103 -7.29 9.53 -7.18
C ARG A 103 -7.08 8.05 -7.49
N SER A 104 -7.77 7.17 -6.79
CA SER A 104 -7.60 5.72 -6.99
C SER A 104 -8.18 5.22 -8.31
N LEU A 105 -8.91 6.09 -9.03
CA LEU A 105 -9.36 5.85 -10.39
C LEU A 105 -8.30 6.16 -11.46
N LEU A 106 -7.24 6.89 -11.11
CA LEU A 106 -6.11 7.14 -12.02
C LEU A 106 -5.28 5.86 -12.27
N GLU A 107 -5.35 4.90 -11.35
CA GLU A 107 -4.69 3.59 -11.50
C GLU A 107 -5.34 2.71 -12.59
N TRP A 108 -6.49 3.14 -13.11
CA TRP A 108 -7.26 2.41 -14.11
C TRP A 108 -7.11 3.10 -15.45
N ASP A 109 -6.95 2.30 -16.50
CA ASP A 109 -6.96 2.82 -17.87
C ASP A 109 -8.38 3.32 -18.23
N PRO A 110 -8.53 4.58 -18.69
CA PRO A 110 -9.80 5.12 -19.17
C PRO A 110 -10.40 4.39 -20.38
N SER A 111 -9.57 3.77 -21.22
CA SER A 111 -10.00 3.07 -22.43
C SER A 111 -10.64 1.71 -22.12
N HIS A 112 -10.19 1.05 -21.05
CA HIS A 112 -10.61 -0.28 -20.65
C HIS A 112 -12.08 -0.31 -20.20
N LYS A 113 -12.77 -1.40 -20.54
CA LYS A 113 -14.15 -1.66 -20.09
C LYS A 113 -14.13 -2.32 -18.73
N ARG A 114 -14.99 -1.83 -17.83
CA ARG A 114 -15.06 -2.31 -16.45
C ARG A 114 -16.35 -3.06 -16.16
N LEU A 115 -16.20 -4.20 -15.51
CA LEU A 115 -17.26 -5.06 -15.02
C LEU A 115 -17.43 -4.80 -13.53
N PHE A 116 -18.65 -4.52 -13.13
CA PHE A 116 -19.05 -4.48 -11.74
C PHE A 116 -19.30 -5.92 -11.27
N VAL A 117 -18.59 -6.31 -10.22
CA VAL A 117 -18.73 -7.62 -9.57
C VAL A 117 -19.40 -7.40 -8.23
N GLY A 118 -20.68 -7.73 -8.12
CA GLY A 118 -21.47 -7.60 -6.91
C GLY A 118 -21.65 -8.92 -6.16
N ASP A 119 -22.21 -8.77 -4.97
CA ASP A 119 -22.57 -9.86 -4.05
C ASP A 119 -21.40 -10.73 -3.56
N LEU A 120 -20.21 -10.12 -3.50
CA LEU A 120 -19.01 -10.76 -2.98
C LEU A 120 -19.11 -10.97 -1.46
N GLY A 121 -18.52 -12.06 -0.98
CA GLY A 121 -18.31 -12.30 0.45
C GLY A 121 -17.29 -11.34 1.07
N ASN A 122 -17.28 -11.23 2.40
CA ASN A 122 -16.34 -10.37 3.12
C ASN A 122 -14.90 -10.91 3.09
N ASP A 123 -14.78 -12.22 2.87
CA ASP A 123 -13.56 -13.00 2.65
C ASP A 123 -12.92 -12.71 1.28
N VAL A 124 -13.63 -12.11 0.34
CA VAL A 124 -13.12 -11.86 -1.01
C VAL A 124 -12.23 -10.61 -1.05
N TYR A 125 -10.97 -10.81 -1.41
CA TYR A 125 -9.98 -9.77 -1.69
C TYR A 125 -9.67 -9.65 -3.19
N ASP A 126 -8.91 -8.62 -3.54
CA ASP A 126 -8.48 -8.30 -4.90
C ASP A 126 -7.83 -9.51 -5.58
N GLU A 127 -7.02 -10.28 -4.83
CA GLU A 127 -6.36 -11.50 -5.32
C GLU A 127 -7.33 -12.59 -5.79
N HIS A 128 -8.46 -12.74 -5.11
CA HIS A 128 -9.46 -13.76 -5.48
C HIS A 128 -10.15 -13.39 -6.79
N LEU A 129 -10.45 -12.10 -6.99
CA LEU A 129 -10.95 -11.62 -8.28
C LEU A 129 -9.89 -11.77 -9.36
N THR A 130 -8.63 -11.41 -9.10
CA THR A 130 -7.54 -11.60 -10.05
C THR A 130 -7.45 -13.06 -10.49
N LYS A 131 -7.38 -14.02 -9.56
CA LYS A 131 -7.32 -15.46 -9.89
C LYS A 131 -8.52 -15.93 -10.70
N ALA A 132 -9.73 -15.44 -10.41
CA ALA A 132 -10.94 -15.85 -11.13
C ALA A 132 -11.01 -15.33 -12.57
N PHE A 133 -10.47 -14.13 -12.83
CA PHE A 133 -10.56 -13.45 -14.13
C PHE A 133 -9.27 -13.49 -14.95
N GLN A 134 -8.14 -13.92 -14.38
CA GLN A 134 -6.85 -14.04 -15.07
C GLN A 134 -6.86 -15.05 -16.23
N LYS A 135 -7.85 -15.94 -16.30
CA LYS A 135 -8.05 -16.83 -17.45
C LYS A 135 -8.38 -16.10 -18.77
N TYR A 136 -8.79 -14.83 -18.71
CA TYR A 136 -9.04 -14.01 -19.88
C TYR A 136 -7.78 -13.21 -20.23
N PRO A 137 -7.28 -13.27 -21.48
CA PRO A 137 -6.00 -12.66 -21.85
C PRO A 137 -6.01 -11.13 -21.73
N SER A 138 -7.14 -10.48 -21.96
CA SER A 138 -7.25 -9.01 -21.85
C SER A 138 -7.51 -8.51 -20.43
N PHE A 139 -7.44 -9.37 -19.40
CA PHE A 139 -7.56 -8.97 -18.01
C PHE A 139 -6.49 -7.93 -17.66
N SER A 140 -6.92 -6.77 -17.16
CA SER A 140 -6.02 -5.65 -16.82
C SER A 140 -5.85 -5.47 -15.32
N ARG A 141 -6.95 -5.30 -14.58
CA ARG A 141 -6.90 -5.02 -13.12
C ARG A 141 -8.19 -5.46 -12.45
N ALA A 142 -8.09 -5.93 -11.21
CA ALA A 142 -9.23 -6.17 -10.33
C ALA A 142 -9.05 -5.44 -9.00
N ARG A 143 -10.16 -4.99 -8.39
CA ARG A 143 -10.16 -4.37 -7.07
C ARG A 143 -11.49 -4.53 -6.36
N VAL A 144 -11.45 -4.92 -5.10
CA VAL A 144 -12.60 -4.96 -4.19
C VAL A 144 -12.71 -3.62 -3.47
N VAL A 145 -13.92 -3.05 -3.44
CA VAL A 145 -14.13 -1.79 -2.74
C VAL A 145 -14.35 -2.07 -1.26
N ARG A 146 -13.45 -1.54 -0.44
CA ARG A 146 -13.50 -1.64 1.02
C ARG A 146 -13.76 -0.27 1.65
N ASN A 147 -14.37 -0.26 2.83
CA ASN A 147 -14.51 0.96 3.61
C ASN A 147 -13.13 1.37 4.15
N LYS A 148 -12.71 2.60 3.89
CA LYS A 148 -11.41 3.11 4.37
C LYS A 148 -11.34 3.24 5.90
N ALA A 149 -12.48 3.41 6.57
CA ALA A 149 -12.52 3.57 8.02
C ALA A 149 -12.34 2.23 8.75
N ASP A 150 -13.07 1.19 8.32
CA ASP A 150 -13.16 -0.08 9.06
C ASP A 150 -12.45 -1.24 8.35
N GLY A 151 -11.91 -1.03 7.15
CA GLY A 151 -11.30 -2.08 6.31
C GLY A 151 -12.27 -3.13 5.76
N LYS A 152 -13.54 -3.11 6.20
CA LYS A 152 -14.58 -4.06 5.80
C LYS A 152 -14.92 -3.94 4.31
N SER A 153 -15.10 -5.09 3.66
CA SER A 153 -15.57 -5.16 2.28
C SER A 153 -16.97 -4.57 2.16
N LYS A 154 -17.23 -3.84 1.07
CA LYS A 154 -18.58 -3.40 0.72
C LYS A 154 -19.37 -4.47 -0.05
N GLY A 155 -18.79 -5.66 -0.25
CA GLY A 155 -19.42 -6.77 -0.98
C GLY A 155 -19.46 -6.55 -2.50
N TYR A 156 -18.63 -5.66 -3.04
CA TYR A 156 -18.52 -5.46 -4.47
C TYR A 156 -17.10 -5.03 -4.89
N GLY A 157 -16.78 -5.27 -6.15
CA GLY A 157 -15.52 -4.92 -6.78
C GLY A 157 -15.69 -4.56 -8.24
N PHE A 158 -14.58 -4.22 -8.87
CA PHE A 158 -14.48 -3.90 -10.28
C PHE A 158 -13.36 -4.70 -10.93
N VAL A 159 -13.59 -5.11 -12.17
CA VAL A 159 -12.60 -5.78 -13.02
C VAL A 159 -12.52 -5.04 -14.34
N ALA A 160 -11.33 -4.73 -14.82
CA ALA A 160 -11.09 -4.07 -16.09
C ALA A 160 -10.54 -5.05 -17.13
N PHE A 161 -11.05 -4.92 -18.35
CA PHE A 161 -10.57 -5.64 -19.52
C PHE A 161 -10.16 -4.65 -20.60
N ALA A 162 -9.05 -4.94 -21.28
CA ALA A 162 -8.62 -4.19 -22.45
C ALA A 162 -9.58 -4.40 -23.63
N ASP A 163 -9.98 -5.66 -23.87
CA ASP A 163 -10.82 -6.03 -25.00
C ASP A 163 -12.31 -6.13 -24.60
N PRO A 164 -13.22 -5.56 -25.41
CA PRO A 164 -14.65 -5.62 -25.15
C PRO A 164 -15.25 -7.03 -25.36
N GLU A 165 -14.66 -7.85 -26.22
CA GLU A 165 -15.13 -9.23 -26.46
C GLU A 165 -14.90 -10.12 -25.24
N ASP A 166 -13.71 -10.04 -24.65
CA ASP A 166 -13.38 -10.73 -23.41
C ASP A 166 -14.23 -10.25 -22.24
N PHE A 167 -14.54 -8.95 -22.17
CA PHE A 167 -15.47 -8.41 -21.20
C PHE A 167 -16.84 -9.09 -21.29
N LEU A 168 -17.39 -9.25 -22.51
CA LEU A 168 -18.69 -9.90 -22.72
C LEU A 168 -18.62 -11.40 -22.42
N ARG A 169 -17.54 -12.06 -22.81
CA ARG A 169 -17.30 -13.48 -22.51
C ARG A 169 -17.21 -13.73 -21.00
N ALA A 170 -16.42 -12.91 -20.30
CA ALA A 170 -16.30 -12.94 -18.84
C ALA A 170 -17.65 -12.70 -18.16
N TRP A 171 -18.42 -11.72 -18.64
CA TRP A 171 -19.75 -11.47 -18.10
C TRP A 171 -20.65 -12.70 -18.25
N LYS A 172 -20.79 -13.26 -19.46
CA LYS A 172 -21.68 -14.41 -19.69
C LYS A 172 -21.26 -15.67 -18.93
N GLU A 173 -19.97 -15.92 -18.81
CA GLU A 173 -19.46 -17.18 -18.27
C GLU A 173 -19.27 -17.17 -16.75
N MET A 174 -19.05 -16.00 -16.15
CA MET A 174 -18.78 -15.86 -14.71
C MET A 174 -19.98 -15.38 -13.91
N ASP A 175 -21.05 -14.88 -14.55
CA ASP A 175 -22.24 -14.43 -13.81
C ASP A 175 -22.92 -15.61 -13.11
N GLY A 176 -23.13 -15.49 -11.80
CA GLY A 176 -23.65 -16.57 -10.96
C GLY A 176 -22.62 -17.61 -10.52
N LYS A 177 -21.35 -17.54 -10.96
CA LYS A 177 -20.30 -18.43 -10.46
C LYS A 177 -19.86 -18.02 -9.05
N TYR A 178 -19.42 -19.01 -8.28
CA TYR A 178 -18.93 -18.81 -6.91
C TYR A 178 -17.53 -18.20 -6.94
N ILE A 179 -17.37 -17.08 -6.21
CA ILE A 179 -16.08 -16.47 -5.92
C ILE A 179 -15.99 -16.34 -4.40
N GLY A 180 -15.16 -17.19 -3.79
CA GLY A 180 -15.14 -17.35 -2.33
C GLY A 180 -16.40 -18.05 -1.84
N SER A 181 -17.02 -17.53 -0.79
CA SER A 181 -18.19 -18.12 -0.14
C SER A 181 -19.55 -17.90 -0.83
N ARG A 182 -19.64 -17.03 -1.84
CA ARG A 182 -20.93 -16.58 -2.43
C ARG A 182 -20.89 -16.55 -3.96
N PRO A 183 -22.03 -16.74 -4.66
CA PRO A 183 -22.12 -16.53 -6.10
C PRO A 183 -22.02 -15.05 -6.42
N CYS A 184 -21.17 -14.68 -7.37
CA CYS A 184 -21.02 -13.30 -7.80
C CYS A 184 -22.11 -12.89 -8.80
N ARG A 185 -22.47 -11.60 -8.81
CA ARG A 185 -23.39 -11.02 -9.79
C ARG A 185 -22.72 -9.95 -10.62
N LEU A 186 -22.68 -10.13 -11.93
CA LEU A 186 -21.93 -9.28 -12.85
C LEU A 186 -22.84 -8.28 -13.56
N LYS A 187 -22.37 -7.04 -13.68
CA LYS A 187 -23.05 -5.96 -14.41
C LYS A 187 -22.04 -5.07 -15.11
N LYS A 188 -22.48 -4.32 -16.13
CA LYS A 188 -21.67 -3.23 -16.69
C LYS A 188 -21.44 -2.14 -15.65
N ALA A 189 -20.19 -1.70 -15.46
CA ALA A 189 -19.90 -0.59 -14.56
C ALA A 189 -20.41 0.74 -15.15
N GLN A 190 -20.96 1.60 -14.28
CA GLN A 190 -21.50 2.92 -14.66
C GLN A 190 -20.47 4.06 -14.55
N ASP A 191 -19.26 3.74 -14.11
CA ASP A 191 -18.27 4.74 -13.72
C ASP A 191 -17.53 5.26 -14.95
N ASN A 192 -17.79 6.50 -15.38
CA ASN A 192 -16.93 7.17 -16.35
C ASN A 192 -15.65 7.65 -15.65
N ILE A 193 -14.50 7.04 -15.99
CA ILE A 193 -13.18 7.52 -15.57
C ILE A 193 -12.68 8.43 -16.69
N ALA A 194 -12.90 9.73 -16.52
CA ALA A 194 -12.24 10.73 -17.35
C ALA A 194 -11.21 11.44 -16.45
N PRO A 195 -9.91 11.17 -16.63
CA PRO A 195 -8.86 11.97 -16.02
C PRO A 195 -9.03 13.43 -16.49
N VAL A 196 -8.95 14.36 -15.54
CA VAL A 196 -9.03 15.79 -15.80
C VAL A 196 -7.81 16.44 -15.21
N GLU A 197 -7.10 17.22 -16.03
CA GLU A 197 -6.07 18.11 -15.54
C GLU A 197 -6.70 19.30 -14.83
N ILE A 198 -6.23 19.55 -13.61
CA ILE A 198 -6.68 20.68 -12.81
C ILE A 198 -5.50 21.59 -12.45
N GLY A 199 -5.74 22.90 -12.53
CA GLY A 199 -4.81 23.92 -12.04
C GLY A 199 -5.02 24.28 -10.57
N ALA A 200 -4.10 25.08 -10.02
CA ALA A 200 -4.07 25.48 -8.61
C ALA A 200 -5.40 25.99 -8.01
N ARG A 201 -6.20 26.75 -8.77
CA ARG A 201 -7.50 27.26 -8.28
C ARG A 201 -8.48 26.13 -7.99
N LYS A 202 -8.57 25.17 -8.91
CA LYS A 202 -9.48 24.03 -8.79
C LYS A 202 -8.97 23.01 -7.77
N ASP A 203 -7.66 22.86 -7.67
CA ASP A 203 -7.02 22.05 -6.64
C ASP A 203 -7.35 22.53 -5.22
N LYS A 204 -7.15 23.83 -4.93
CA LYS A 204 -7.53 24.44 -3.63
C LYS A 204 -9.02 24.29 -3.33
N PHE A 205 -9.87 24.47 -4.35
CA PHE A 205 -11.32 24.27 -4.24
C PHE A 205 -11.68 22.84 -3.80
N LEU A 206 -11.09 21.83 -4.44
CA LEU A 206 -11.37 20.42 -4.14
C LEU A 206 -10.86 20.03 -2.75
N ALA A 207 -9.67 20.50 -2.38
CA ALA A 207 -9.11 20.27 -1.05
C ALA A 207 -9.96 20.90 0.06
N ALA A 208 -10.48 22.12 -0.15
CA ALA A 208 -11.41 22.76 0.78
C ALA A 208 -12.73 21.98 0.91
N ASN A 209 -13.29 21.51 -0.22
CA ASN A 209 -14.50 20.68 -0.21
C ASN A 209 -14.29 19.36 0.54
N ALA A 210 -13.16 18.68 0.33
CA ALA A 210 -12.83 17.43 1.01
C ALA A 210 -12.76 17.64 2.54
N LYS A 211 -12.07 18.70 2.99
CA LYS A 211 -12.01 19.07 4.41
C LYS A 211 -13.41 19.34 4.99
N TYR A 212 -14.27 20.05 4.25
CA TYR A 212 -15.64 20.32 4.68
C TYR A 212 -16.48 19.03 4.77
N THR A 213 -16.33 18.10 3.83
CA THR A 213 -17.02 16.80 3.89
C THR A 213 -16.57 15.96 5.08
N ASP A 214 -15.27 15.95 5.38
CA ASP A 214 -14.72 15.22 6.52
C ASP A 214 -15.20 15.82 7.85
N TYR A 215 -15.28 17.14 7.94
CA TYR A 215 -15.85 17.85 9.08
C TYR A 215 -17.31 17.41 9.35
N LEU A 216 -18.16 17.41 8.32
CA LEU A 216 -19.56 16.98 8.45
C LEU A 216 -19.67 15.50 8.85
N ASN A 217 -18.82 14.64 8.27
CA ASN A 217 -18.79 13.23 8.61
C ASN A 217 -18.37 12.99 10.07
N LYS A 218 -17.41 13.79 10.58
CA LYS A 218 -16.95 13.71 11.97
C LYS A 218 -18.01 14.18 12.96
N ALA A 219 -18.71 15.28 12.66
CA ALA A 219 -19.83 15.77 13.47
C ALA A 219 -20.94 14.72 13.61
N ARG A 220 -21.21 13.95 12.55
CA ARG A 220 -22.23 12.87 12.56
C ARG A 220 -21.82 11.62 13.36
N ARG A 221 -20.52 11.42 13.65
CA ARG A 221 -20.00 10.23 14.35
C ARG A 221 -19.86 10.42 15.88
N GLY A 222 -20.32 11.53 16.45
CA GLY A 222 -20.42 11.70 17.90
C GLY A 222 -19.09 11.75 18.67
N GLY A 223 -17.97 12.09 18.02
CA GLY A 223 -16.68 12.22 18.71
C GLY A 223 -16.64 13.41 19.67
N THR A 224 -16.03 13.23 20.85
CA THR A 224 -15.88 14.20 21.94
C THR A 224 -15.41 15.56 21.38
N VAL A 225 -16.29 16.54 21.47
CA VAL A 225 -16.00 17.92 21.05
C VAL A 225 -15.07 18.50 22.10
N GLY A 226 -13.76 18.46 21.86
CA GLY A 226 -12.80 19.19 22.68
C GLY A 226 -13.25 20.66 22.78
N ARG A 227 -13.25 21.21 24.00
CA ARG A 227 -13.72 22.57 24.34
C ARG A 227 -13.10 23.72 23.52
N HIS A 228 -12.14 23.45 22.64
CA HIS A 228 -11.36 24.46 21.91
C HIS A 228 -11.34 24.30 20.39
N LEU A 229 -12.33 23.63 19.78
CA LEU A 229 -12.53 23.72 18.33
C LEU A 229 -13.76 24.56 17.98
N PRO A 230 -13.70 25.39 16.92
CA PRO A 230 -14.79 26.29 16.58
C PRO A 230 -16.09 25.50 16.41
N ARG A 231 -17.16 25.95 17.08
CA ARG A 231 -18.54 25.45 16.86
C ARG A 231 -18.87 25.51 15.37
N ALA A 232 -19.85 24.71 14.95
CA ALA A 232 -20.31 24.53 13.56
C ALA A 232 -20.70 25.81 12.78
N SER A 233 -20.63 26.99 13.40
CA SER A 233 -20.72 28.30 12.78
C SER A 233 -19.44 28.78 12.07
N GLY A 234 -18.28 28.11 12.25
CA GLY A 234 -16.98 28.67 11.84
C GLY A 234 -16.43 28.27 10.46
N LEU A 235 -16.90 27.19 9.82
CA LEU A 235 -16.46 26.84 8.46
C LEU A 235 -17.52 27.28 7.45
N PRO A 236 -17.29 28.37 6.68
CA PRO A 236 -18.20 28.73 5.61
C PRO A 236 -18.30 27.58 4.61
N LYS A 237 -19.53 27.23 4.18
CA LYS A 237 -19.73 26.36 3.02
C LYS A 237 -18.87 26.93 1.90
N PRO A 238 -17.88 26.18 1.38
CA PRO A 238 -16.85 26.77 0.52
C PRO A 238 -17.46 27.47 -0.70
N TYR A 239 -18.67 27.09 -1.13
CA TYR A 239 -19.45 27.79 -2.16
C TYR A 239 -20.96 27.57 -1.97
N ALA A 240 -21.57 28.25 -0.99
CA ALA A 240 -23.00 28.55 -1.13
C ALA A 240 -23.13 29.60 -2.25
N LYS A 241 -23.92 29.35 -3.29
CA LYS A 241 -24.35 30.46 -4.16
C LYS A 241 -25.05 31.47 -3.23
N LYS A 242 -24.56 32.72 -3.24
CA LYS A 242 -25.33 33.84 -2.69
C LYS A 242 -26.61 33.99 -3.49
#